data_AF-A0A1G7J6F8-F1
#
_entry.id   AF-A0A1G7J6F8-F1
#
_cell.length_a   1.000
_cell.length_b   1.000
_cell.length_c   1.000
_cell.angle_alpha   90.00
_cell.angle_beta   90.00
_cell.angle_gamma   90.00
#
_symmetry.space_group_name_H-M   'P 1'
#
loop_
_entity.id
_entity.type
_entity.pdbx_description
1 polymer ?
#
loop_
_entity_poly.entity_id
_entity_poly.type
_entity_poly.pdbx_seq_one_letter_code
_entity_poly.pdbx_strand_id
1 'polypeptide(L)'
;MRTLAIALVALCLAAPAMADDMVSDEAKEKIAAKLTEMRCEVDPDDIEMTDEGGYDLDDVICEGTGQFDIELDAEFNEVNRRAE
;
A
#
# COMPACT_ATOMS: atom_id res chain seq x y z
N MET A 1 21.13 17.67 47.76
CA MET A 1 19.71 17.93 48.05
C MET A 1 19.41 19.40 47.85
N ARG A 2 18.83 19.78 46.70
CA ARG A 2 18.08 21.04 46.55
C ARG A 2 17.15 20.90 45.34
N THR A 3 15.87 20.91 45.68
CA THR A 3 14.65 20.97 44.88
C THR A 3 14.70 21.99 43.73
N LEU A 4 14.16 21.65 42.55
CA LEU A 4 12.85 22.13 42.06
C LEU A 4 12.57 21.56 40.65
N ALA A 5 11.31 21.22 40.43
CA ALA A 5 10.72 20.80 39.16
C ALA A 5 10.71 21.92 38.11
N ILE A 6 10.53 21.55 36.83
CA ILE A 6 9.52 22.08 35.90
C ILE A 6 9.62 21.33 34.56
N ALA A 7 8.48 20.78 34.12
CA ALA A 7 8.27 20.13 32.84
C ALA A 7 8.29 21.15 31.69
N LEU A 8 8.73 20.73 30.50
CA LEU A 8 8.27 21.33 29.26
C LEU A 8 8.09 20.24 28.20
N VAL A 9 6.82 19.98 27.92
CA VAL A 9 6.31 19.21 26.79
C VAL A 9 6.84 19.86 25.50
N ALA A 10 7.72 19.15 24.77
CA ALA A 10 7.98 19.48 23.38
C ALA A 10 6.85 18.88 22.54
N LEU A 11 5.99 19.79 22.10
CA LEU A 11 4.82 19.59 21.28
C LEU A 11 5.14 18.72 20.05
N CYS A 12 4.50 17.56 19.94
CA CYS A 12 4.44 16.79 18.70
C CYS A 12 3.76 17.64 17.64
N LEU A 13 4.53 18.25 16.74
CA LEU A 13 4.02 18.72 15.47
C LEU A 13 4.05 17.54 14.49
N ALA A 14 3.17 16.58 14.70
CA ALA A 14 2.77 15.65 13.65
C ALA A 14 1.76 16.39 12.75
N ALA A 15 2.27 17.18 11.80
CA ALA A 15 1.44 17.57 10.68
C ALA A 15 1.21 16.30 9.83
N PRO A 16 -0.03 15.97 9.44
CA PRO A 16 -0.25 14.90 8.49
C PRO A 16 0.32 15.38 7.14
N ALA A 17 1.41 14.77 6.72
CA ALA A 17 1.82 14.84 5.33
C ALA A 17 0.77 14.07 4.52
N MET A 18 -0.25 14.77 4.04
CA MET A 18 -1.15 14.23 3.02
C MET A 18 -0.36 14.21 1.71
N ALA A 19 0.37 13.12 1.49
CA ALA A 19 0.88 12.76 0.18
C ALA A 19 -0.31 12.17 -0.59
N ASP A 20 -0.95 13.02 -1.39
CA ASP A 20 -2.22 12.74 -2.09
C ASP A 20 -2.09 11.64 -3.17
N ASP A 21 -0.86 11.32 -3.59
CA ASP A 21 -0.55 10.34 -4.65
C ASP A 21 0.02 9.01 -4.13
N MET A 22 0.07 8.79 -2.81
CA MET A 22 0.57 7.53 -2.26
C MET A 22 -0.57 6.56 -1.96
N VAL A 23 -0.45 5.32 -2.43
CA VAL A 23 -1.39 4.25 -2.09
C VAL A 23 -1.40 4.08 -0.56
N SER A 24 -2.60 4.19 0.04
CA SER A 24 -2.76 4.12 1.49
C SER A 24 -2.35 2.74 2.04
N ASP A 25 -1.84 2.70 3.27
CA ASP A 25 -1.52 1.44 3.96
C ASP A 25 -2.72 0.49 4.01
N GLU A 26 -3.94 1.02 4.20
CA GLU A 26 -5.18 0.24 4.19
C GLU A 26 -5.44 -0.43 2.82
N ALA A 27 -5.18 0.29 1.72
CA ALA A 27 -5.31 -0.27 0.38
C ALA A 27 -4.25 -1.34 0.13
N LYS A 28 -2.99 -1.11 0.54
CA LYS A 28 -1.90 -2.09 0.44
C LYS A 28 -2.23 -3.37 1.22
N GLU A 29 -2.78 -3.27 2.42
CA GLU A 29 -3.22 -4.43 3.21
C GLU A 29 -4.35 -5.22 2.53
N LYS A 30 -5.33 -4.53 1.94
CA LYS A 30 -6.43 -5.17 1.17
C LYS A 30 -5.91 -5.92 -0.05
N ILE A 31 -4.98 -5.32 -0.79
CA ILE A 31 -4.33 -5.92 -1.96
C ILE A 31 -3.54 -7.15 -1.53
N ALA A 32 -2.69 -7.05 -0.51
CA ALA A 32 -1.89 -8.16 0.00
C ALA A 32 -2.75 -9.35 0.45
N ALA A 33 -3.88 -9.08 1.12
CA ALA A 33 -4.82 -10.13 1.52
C ALA A 33 -5.42 -10.86 0.30
N LYS A 34 -5.85 -10.11 -0.73
CA LYS A 34 -6.37 -10.66 -1.98
C LYS A 34 -5.33 -11.51 -2.71
N LEU A 35 -4.10 -11.01 -2.84
CA LEU A 35 -3.01 -11.74 -3.49
C LEU A 35 -2.64 -13.01 -2.73
N THR A 36 -2.65 -12.97 -1.39
CA THR A 36 -2.41 -14.15 -0.54
C THR A 36 -3.42 -15.27 -0.81
N GLU A 37 -4.70 -14.94 -1.00
CA GLU A 37 -5.74 -15.94 -1.36
C GLU A 37 -5.44 -16.62 -2.71
N MET A 38 -4.77 -15.91 -3.62
CA MET A 38 -4.34 -16.40 -4.93
C MET A 38 -2.94 -17.05 -4.92
N ARG A 39 -2.27 -17.08 -3.76
CA ARG A 39 -0.85 -17.46 -3.61
C ARG A 39 0.07 -16.60 -4.49
N CYS A 40 -0.21 -15.31 -4.50
CA CYS A 40 0.58 -14.29 -5.15
C CYS A 40 1.10 -13.28 -4.14
N GLU A 41 2.18 -12.59 -4.49
CA GLU A 41 2.81 -11.52 -3.72
C GLU A 41 3.21 -10.38 -4.67
N VAL A 42 3.23 -9.15 -4.15
CA VAL A 42 3.68 -7.94 -4.85
C VAL A 42 4.52 -7.11 -3.89
N ASP A 43 5.53 -6.39 -4.38
CA ASP A 43 6.21 -5.39 -3.57
C ASP A 43 5.23 -4.22 -3.32
N PRO A 44 5.07 -3.72 -2.07
CA PRO A 44 4.26 -2.55 -1.80
C PRO A 44 4.67 -1.27 -2.56
N ASP A 45 5.89 -1.21 -3.08
CA ASP A 45 6.38 -0.12 -3.93
C ASP A 45 5.96 -0.28 -5.41
N ASP A 46 5.55 -1.49 -5.83
CA ASP A 46 5.05 -1.81 -7.17
C ASP A 46 3.50 -1.75 -7.24
N ILE A 47 2.89 -1.00 -6.32
CA ILE A 47 1.45 -0.72 -6.27
C ILE A 47 1.24 0.76 -6.56
N GLU A 48 0.61 1.05 -7.69
CA GLU A 48 0.27 2.41 -8.13
C GLU A 48 -1.24 2.61 -8.16
N MET A 49 -1.71 3.85 -7.94
CA MET A 49 -3.13 4.20 -8.10
C MET A 49 -3.37 4.66 -9.52
N THR A 50 -4.41 4.15 -10.18
CA THR A 50 -4.76 4.61 -11.53
C THR A 50 -5.52 5.94 -11.45
N ASP A 51 -5.52 6.70 -12.55
CA ASP A 51 -6.31 7.94 -12.68
C ASP A 51 -7.84 7.70 -12.50
N GLU A 52 -8.29 6.45 -12.63
CA GLU A 52 -9.69 6.03 -12.47
C GLU A 52 -10.02 5.61 -11.02
N GLY A 53 -9.05 5.68 -10.10
CA GLY A 53 -9.19 5.31 -8.69
C GLY A 53 -9.01 3.82 -8.41
N GLY A 54 -8.56 3.05 -9.41
CA GLY A 54 -8.15 1.66 -9.27
C GLY A 54 -6.68 1.53 -8.89
N TYR A 55 -6.10 0.34 -9.11
CA TYR A 55 -4.71 0.04 -8.78
C TYR A 55 -4.03 -0.75 -9.88
N ASP A 56 -2.83 -0.32 -10.27
CA ASP A 56 -1.90 -1.10 -11.08
C ASP A 56 -0.94 -1.82 -10.13
N LEU A 57 -0.83 -3.14 -10.30
CA LEU A 57 0.08 -4.02 -9.58
C LEU A 57 1.09 -4.56 -10.58
N ASP A 58 2.31 -4.03 -10.53
CA ASP A 58 3.39 -4.50 -11.37
C ASP A 58 4.14 -5.65 -10.69
N ASP A 59 4.84 -6.47 -11.47
CA ASP A 59 5.74 -7.49 -10.96
C ASP A 59 5.10 -8.56 -10.02
N VAL A 60 3.78 -8.80 -10.07
CA VAL A 60 3.08 -9.74 -9.18
C VAL A 60 3.58 -11.17 -9.40
N ILE A 61 4.18 -11.78 -8.39
CA ILE A 61 4.71 -13.15 -8.45
C ILE A 61 3.67 -14.11 -7.87
N CYS A 62 3.26 -15.10 -8.67
CA CYS A 62 2.33 -16.14 -8.23
C CYS A 62 3.00 -17.52 -8.19
N GLU A 63 2.74 -18.30 -7.14
CA GLU A 63 3.36 -19.61 -6.92
C GLU A 63 3.11 -20.56 -8.10
N GLY A 64 4.18 -20.96 -8.79
CA GLY A 64 4.14 -21.98 -9.84
C GLY A 64 3.60 -21.53 -11.20
N THR A 65 3.32 -20.23 -11.41
CA THR A 65 2.78 -19.71 -12.67
C THR A 65 3.70 -18.69 -13.35
N GLY A 66 4.30 -17.76 -12.60
CA GLY A 66 5.17 -16.71 -13.15
C GLY A 66 4.86 -15.32 -12.58
N GLN A 67 5.29 -14.29 -13.30
CA GLN A 67 5.10 -12.88 -12.97
C GLN A 67 4.00 -12.26 -13.85
N PHE A 68 3.23 -11.32 -13.29
CA PHE A 68 2.09 -10.70 -13.94
C PHE A 68 1.96 -9.22 -13.60
N ASP A 69 1.49 -8.44 -14.57
CA ASP A 69 0.87 -7.13 -14.33
C ASP A 69 -0.62 -7.38 -14.08
N ILE A 70 -1.16 -6.88 -12.97
CA ILE A 70 -2.57 -7.02 -12.60
C ILE A 70 -3.17 -5.64 -12.37
N GLU A 71 -4.30 -5.36 -13.01
CA GLU A 71 -5.08 -4.14 -12.79
C GLU A 71 -6.30 -4.47 -11.93
N LEU A 72 -6.51 -3.65 -10.90
CA LEU A 72 -7.67 -3.70 -10.03
C LEU A 72 -8.55 -2.45 -10.21
N ASP A 73 -9.87 -2.62 -10.17
CA ASP A 73 -10.79 -1.48 -10.03
C ASP A 73 -10.78 -0.87 -8.61
N ALA A 74 -11.51 0.23 -8.40
CA ALA A 74 -11.60 0.92 -7.12
C ALA A 74 -12.21 0.05 -5.99
N GLU A 75 -12.89 -1.03 -6.36
CA GLU A 75 -13.47 -2.03 -5.48
C GLU A 75 -12.57 -3.27 -5.30
N PHE A 76 -11.31 -3.21 -5.74
CA PHE A 76 -10.30 -4.26 -5.64
C PHE A 76 -10.65 -5.54 -6.43
N ASN A 77 -11.48 -5.44 -7.47
CA ASN A 77 -11.72 -6.54 -8.41
C ASN A 77 -10.66 -6.54 -9.50
N GLU A 78 -10.16 -7.72 -9.86
CA GLU A 78 -9.26 -7.87 -11.01
C GLU A 78 -10.02 -7.59 -12.30
N VAL A 79 -9.59 -6.56 -13.02
CA VAL A 79 -10.15 -6.15 -14.32
C VAL A 79 -9.21 -6.48 -15.48
N ASN A 80 -7.91 -6.66 -15.21
CA ASN A 80 -6.92 -7.09 -16.19
C ASN A 80 -5.81 -7.95 -15.55
N ARG A 81 -5.23 -8.84 -16.35
CA ARG A 81 -4.04 -9.62 -16.01
C ARG A 81 -3.22 -9.89 -17.26
N ARG A 82 -1.97 -9.46 -17.27
CA ARG A 82 -0.99 -9.73 -18.34
C ARG A 82 0.19 -10.52 -17.75
N ALA A 83 0.65 -11.55 -18.45
CA ALA A 83 1.95 -12.14 -18.12
C ALA A 83 3.08 -11.21 -18.57
N GLU A 84 4.16 -11.15 -17.80
CA GLU A 84 5.40 -10.46 -18.16
C GLU A 84 6.40 -11.35 -18.92
#